data_AF-A0A5E4R6G7-F1
#
_entry.id   AF-A0A5E4R6G7-F1
#
_cell.length_a   1.000
_cell.length_b   1.000
_cell.length_c   1.000
_cell.angle_alpha   90.00
_cell.angle_beta   90.00
_cell.angle_gamma   90.00
#
_symmetry.space_group_name_H-M   'P 1'
#
loop_
_entity.id
_entity.type
_entity.pdbx_description
1 polymer ?
#
loop_
_entity_poly.entity_id
_entity_poly.type
_entity_poly.pdbx_seq_one_letter_code
_entity_poly.pdbx_strand_id
1 'polypeptide(L)'
;MELICSMRRKPLKCEPPHFDGNTDSDVERPICTISICNIIAFTSMTELTDTDGDTWGGHVYVCDLNTPWNSYKVTSTVHPVSTIEWDGEGKHLLVATSVGDVSVFCQKDYLLNDWSCLYSASFPGERIVKAIFFHNGRRVVPLEKKPDIPIAERLQVLRLTPTLKGFGGVACEGACVITGTGLLGALATGPRAGDAASVVTECLRANRDHVTAAHFAHKNGNILVAASCVRAGR
;
A
#
# COMPACT_ATOMS: atom_id res chain seq x y z
N MET A 1 3.91 -12.79 -25.35
CA MET A 1 3.45 -11.66 -24.51
C MET A 1 4.24 -10.45 -24.99
N GLU A 2 3.60 -9.52 -25.71
CA GLU A 2 4.28 -8.32 -26.18
C GLU A 2 4.49 -7.37 -24.99
N LEU A 3 5.70 -6.83 -24.85
CA LEU A 3 6.02 -5.85 -23.84
C LEU A 3 5.26 -4.55 -24.18
N ILE A 4 4.16 -4.27 -23.49
CA ILE A 4 3.28 -3.12 -23.78
C ILE A 4 3.99 -1.81 -23.46
N CYS A 5 4.74 -1.74 -22.35
CA CYS A 5 5.59 -0.61 -22.03
C CYS A 5 6.71 -1.03 -21.06
N SER A 6 7.82 -0.28 -21.06
CA SER A 6 8.86 -0.36 -20.05
C SER A 6 9.21 1.06 -19.63
N MET A 7 8.96 1.37 -18.37
CA MET A 7 9.47 2.61 -17.76
C MET A 7 10.89 2.31 -17.28
N ARG A 8 11.86 2.96 -17.93
CA ARG A 8 13.26 2.89 -17.52
C ARG A 8 13.64 4.24 -16.94
N ARG A 9 14.29 4.21 -15.79
CA ARG A 9 14.95 5.38 -15.23
C ARG A 9 15.94 5.93 -16.27
N LYS A 10 16.08 7.25 -16.35
CA LYS A 10 17.22 7.84 -17.07
C LYS A 10 18.52 7.37 -16.39
N PRO A 11 19.59 7.08 -17.14
CA PRO A 11 20.88 6.75 -16.54
C PRO A 11 21.30 7.87 -15.61
N LEU A 12 21.65 7.53 -14.36
CA LEU A 12 22.24 8.51 -13.47
C LEU A 12 23.64 8.88 -13.96
N LYS A 13 24.06 10.13 -13.73
CA LYS A 13 25.45 10.58 -13.95
C LYS A 13 26.43 9.90 -12.98
N CYS A 14 25.93 9.46 -11.83
CA CYS A 14 26.67 8.77 -10.78
C CYS A 14 26.03 7.40 -10.58
N GLU A 15 26.81 6.33 -10.52
CA GLU A 15 26.24 5.00 -10.27
C GLU A 15 25.60 5.02 -8.87
N PRO A 16 24.31 4.65 -8.74
CA PRO A 16 23.72 4.47 -7.41
C PRO A 16 24.56 3.41 -6.68
N PRO A 17 24.71 3.49 -5.35
CA PRO A 17 25.53 2.55 -4.59
C PRO A 17 25.24 1.12 -5.07
N HIS A 18 26.29 0.40 -5.47
CA HIS A 18 26.16 -0.93 -6.06
C HIS A 18 25.29 -1.82 -5.18
N PHE A 19 24.13 -2.20 -5.72
CA PHE A 19 23.28 -3.24 -5.12
C PHE A 19 23.81 -4.59 -5.60
N ASP A 20 24.93 -5.02 -5.03
CA ASP A 20 25.49 -6.33 -5.32
C ASP A 20 24.56 -7.42 -4.76
N GLY A 21 23.89 -8.12 -5.68
CA GLY A 21 23.27 -9.41 -5.41
C GLY A 21 21.81 -9.38 -4.97
N ASN A 22 21.15 -10.50 -5.25
CA ASN A 22 19.75 -10.77 -4.91
C ASN A 22 19.54 -11.05 -3.40
N THR A 23 20.51 -10.69 -2.56
CA THR A 23 20.69 -11.20 -1.19
C THR A 23 20.81 -10.12 -0.12
N ASP A 24 20.85 -8.84 -0.49
CA ASP A 24 20.94 -7.77 0.51
C ASP A 24 19.55 -7.46 1.08
N SER A 25 19.31 -7.85 2.33
CA SER A 25 18.02 -7.68 3.02
C SER A 25 17.66 -6.22 3.29
N ASP A 26 18.64 -5.34 3.21
CA ASP A 26 18.53 -3.93 3.63
C ASP A 26 18.18 -3.00 2.46
N VAL A 27 18.14 -3.54 1.23
CA VAL A 27 17.82 -2.78 0.02
C VAL A 27 16.33 -2.89 -0.29
N GLU A 28 15.59 -1.81 -0.04
CA GLU A 28 14.22 -1.70 -0.50
C GLU A 28 14.19 -1.55 -2.03
N ARG A 29 13.59 -2.54 -2.69
CA ARG A 29 13.41 -2.53 -4.14
C ARG A 29 12.20 -1.69 -4.53
N PRO A 30 12.18 -1.13 -5.74
CA PRO A 30 10.96 -0.55 -6.29
C PRO A 30 9.81 -1.55 -6.23
N ILE A 31 8.68 -1.11 -5.68
CA ILE A 31 7.45 -1.89 -5.59
C ILE A 31 6.36 -1.22 -6.41
N CYS A 32 5.43 -2.00 -6.94
CA CYS A 32 4.27 -1.49 -7.65
C CYS A 32 3.01 -2.28 -7.31
N THR A 33 1.85 -1.63 -7.48
CA THR A 33 0.54 -2.24 -7.31
C THR A 33 -0.48 -1.55 -8.21
N ILE A 34 -1.48 -2.30 -8.67
CA ILE A 34 -2.50 -1.83 -9.62
C ILE A 34 -3.84 -1.78 -8.92
N SER A 35 -4.54 -0.66 -9.03
CA SER A 35 -5.90 -0.50 -8.51
C SER A 35 -6.94 -1.07 -9.46
N ILE A 36 -8.15 -1.29 -8.96
CA ILE A 36 -9.30 -1.66 -9.79
C ILE A 36 -9.73 -0.54 -10.76
N CYS A 37 -9.23 0.68 -10.56
CA CYS A 37 -9.52 1.86 -11.37
C CYS A 37 -8.52 2.06 -12.51
N ASN A 38 -7.76 1.02 -12.89
CA ASN A 38 -6.76 1.06 -13.96
C ASN A 38 -5.60 2.06 -13.69
N ILE A 39 -5.30 2.31 -12.42
CA ILE A 39 -4.19 3.16 -11.99
C ILE A 39 -3.09 2.28 -11.41
N ILE A 40 -1.87 2.41 -11.89
CA ILE A 40 -0.69 1.80 -11.27
C ILE A 40 -0.06 2.80 -10.30
N ALA A 41 0.26 2.34 -9.10
CA ALA A 41 1.14 3.03 -8.16
C ALA A 41 2.50 2.32 -8.15
N PHE A 42 3.59 3.08 -8.10
CA PHE A 42 4.93 2.53 -8.04
C PHE A 42 5.89 3.45 -7.27
N THR A 43 6.97 2.86 -6.76
CA THR A 43 7.97 3.58 -5.97
C THR A 43 9.27 3.79 -6.74
N SER A 44 10.04 4.78 -6.32
CA SER A 44 11.39 5.06 -6.79
C SER A 44 12.24 5.58 -5.63
N MET A 45 13.53 5.23 -5.62
CA MET A 45 14.48 5.71 -4.60
C MET A 45 14.92 7.16 -4.83
N THR A 46 14.72 7.68 -6.05
CA THR A 46 14.99 9.06 -6.43
C THR A 46 13.80 9.62 -7.17
N GLU A 47 13.69 10.95 -7.26
CA GLU A 47 12.64 11.55 -8.06
C GLU A 47 12.82 11.21 -9.55
N LEU A 48 11.71 11.00 -10.27
CA LEU A 48 11.75 10.72 -11.72
C LEU A 48 12.25 11.92 -12.54
N THR A 49 12.07 13.12 -12.00
CA THR A 49 12.52 14.39 -12.58
C THR A 49 13.96 14.71 -12.22
N ASP A 50 14.58 13.96 -11.30
CA ASP A 50 15.96 14.18 -10.89
C ASP A 50 16.92 13.71 -11.98
N THR A 51 17.59 14.68 -12.60
CA THR A 51 18.60 14.45 -13.64
C THR A 51 20.02 14.46 -13.12
N ASP A 52 20.22 14.91 -11.89
CA ASP A 52 21.55 15.13 -11.30
C ASP A 52 21.90 14.04 -10.28
N GLY A 53 20.90 13.32 -9.77
CA GLY A 53 21.06 12.22 -8.83
C GLY A 53 21.15 12.69 -7.38
N ASP A 54 20.66 13.90 -7.10
CA ASP A 54 20.74 14.54 -5.78
C ASP A 54 19.59 14.15 -4.85
N THR A 55 18.55 13.49 -5.37
CA THR A 55 17.41 13.06 -4.58
C THR A 55 17.60 11.61 -4.12
N TRP A 56 17.37 11.37 -2.83
CA TRP A 56 17.37 10.03 -2.24
C TRP A 56 16.26 9.93 -1.20
N GLY A 57 15.61 8.77 -1.13
CA GLY A 57 14.52 8.51 -0.19
C GLY A 57 13.49 7.57 -0.77
N GLY A 58 12.23 7.79 -0.46
CA GLY A 58 11.10 7.03 -0.97
C GLY A 58 10.12 7.91 -1.71
N HIS A 59 9.99 7.74 -3.02
CA HIS A 59 9.07 8.53 -3.85
C HIS A 59 7.99 7.64 -4.43
N VAL A 60 6.73 8.08 -4.36
CA VAL A 60 5.58 7.33 -4.86
C VAL A 60 4.93 8.08 -6.01
N TYR A 61 4.68 7.36 -7.09
CA TYR A 61 4.08 7.88 -8.31
C TYR A 61 2.88 7.05 -8.71
N VAL A 62 1.96 7.66 -9.44
CA VAL A 62 0.83 7.00 -10.08
C VAL A 62 0.73 7.37 -11.56
N CYS A 63 0.24 6.46 -12.38
CA CYS A 63 -0.21 6.76 -13.75
C CYS A 63 -1.41 5.89 -14.14
N ASP A 64 -2.20 6.37 -15.09
CA ASP A 64 -3.22 5.56 -15.74
C ASP A 64 -2.53 4.57 -16.67
N LEU A 65 -2.93 3.29 -16.63
CA LEU A 65 -2.34 2.25 -17.48
C LEU A 65 -2.55 2.50 -18.98
N ASN A 66 -3.51 3.35 -19.37
CA ASN A 66 -3.70 3.81 -20.74
C ASN A 66 -2.71 4.91 -21.15
N THR A 67 -2.13 5.63 -20.18
CA THR A 67 -1.16 6.70 -20.41
C THR A 67 0.06 6.55 -19.49
N PRO A 68 0.78 5.41 -19.54
CA PRO A 68 1.84 5.09 -18.58
C PRO A 68 3.03 6.05 -18.62
N TRP A 69 3.20 6.81 -19.71
CA TRP A 69 4.21 7.87 -19.85
C TRP A 69 3.89 9.14 -19.04
N ASN A 70 2.67 9.27 -18.52
CA ASN A 70 2.21 10.45 -17.79
C ASN A 70 2.03 10.13 -16.30
N SER A 71 3.15 10.16 -15.57
CA SER A 71 3.20 9.84 -14.14
C SER A 71 3.12 11.09 -13.26
N TYR A 72 2.35 10.99 -12.18
CA TYR A 72 2.17 12.05 -11.20
C TYR A 72 2.69 11.62 -9.83
N LYS A 73 3.36 12.53 -9.13
CA LYS A 73 3.90 12.28 -7.79
C LYS A 73 2.78 12.33 -6.77
N VAL A 74 2.63 11.27 -5.97
CA VAL A 74 1.72 11.24 -4.82
C VAL A 74 2.40 11.84 -3.60
N THR A 75 3.63 11.39 -3.30
CA THR A 75 4.39 11.84 -2.14
C THR A 75 5.89 11.56 -2.30
N SER A 76 6.70 12.30 -1.53
CA SER A 76 8.12 12.03 -1.28
C SER A 76 8.29 11.81 0.22
N THR A 77 9.12 10.84 0.59
CA THR A 77 9.44 10.46 1.97
C THR A 77 10.95 10.43 2.11
N VAL A 78 11.44 10.73 3.31
CA VAL A 78 12.89 10.73 3.61
C VAL A 78 13.44 9.30 3.58
N HIS A 79 12.61 8.33 3.97
CA HIS A 79 13.00 6.93 4.10
C HIS A 79 12.45 6.09 2.95
N PRO A 80 13.12 4.99 2.58
CA PRO A 80 12.63 4.10 1.55
C PRO A 80 11.20 3.60 1.82
N VAL A 81 10.39 3.51 0.76
CA VAL A 81 9.02 2.96 0.85
C VAL A 81 9.11 1.44 0.84
N SER A 82 8.63 0.80 1.90
CA SER A 82 8.65 -0.67 2.05
C SER A 82 7.33 -1.32 1.66
N THR A 83 6.21 -0.58 1.66
CA THR A 83 4.89 -1.12 1.28
C THR A 83 4.01 -0.03 0.67
N ILE A 84 3.29 -0.39 -0.39
CA ILE A 84 2.15 0.38 -0.92
C ILE A 84 0.97 -0.56 -1.12
N GLU A 85 -0.25 -0.07 -0.86
CA GLU A 85 -1.47 -0.88 -0.97
C GLU A 85 -2.64 0.01 -1.37
N TRP A 86 -3.48 -0.47 -2.30
CA TRP A 86 -4.73 0.17 -2.66
C TRP A 86 -5.87 -0.30 -1.76
N ASP A 87 -6.85 0.57 -1.48
CA ASP A 87 -8.10 0.10 -0.91
C ASP A 87 -8.95 -0.68 -1.94
N GLY A 88 -9.98 -1.36 -1.44
CA GLY A 88 -10.84 -2.21 -2.28
C GLY A 88 -11.63 -1.44 -3.34
N GLU A 89 -11.72 -0.11 -3.23
CA GLU A 89 -12.39 0.76 -4.21
C GLU A 89 -11.41 1.48 -5.15
N GLY A 90 -10.09 1.34 -4.95
CA GLY A 90 -9.06 2.01 -5.73
C GLY A 90 -9.05 3.54 -5.55
N LYS A 91 -9.57 4.05 -4.43
CA LYS A 91 -9.66 5.49 -4.09
C LYS A 91 -8.54 5.94 -3.17
N HIS A 92 -8.10 5.05 -2.29
CA HIS A 92 -7.09 5.35 -1.28
C HIS A 92 -5.81 4.57 -1.54
N LEU A 93 -4.68 5.24 -1.39
CA LEU A 93 -3.35 4.64 -1.49
C LEU A 93 -2.66 4.74 -0.14
N LEU A 94 -2.39 3.60 0.48
CA LEU A 94 -1.54 3.52 1.66
C LEU A 94 -0.07 3.46 1.21
N VAL A 95 0.77 4.26 1.86
CA VAL A 95 2.23 4.28 1.69
C VAL A 95 2.86 4.08 3.06
N ALA A 96 3.79 3.13 3.14
CA ALA A 96 4.52 2.84 4.36
C ALA A 96 6.03 2.74 4.13
N THR A 97 6.81 3.21 5.10
CA THR A 97 8.28 3.29 5.00
C THR A 97 8.97 2.20 5.83
N SER A 98 10.27 2.01 5.55
CA SER A 98 11.13 1.09 6.28
C SER A 98 11.40 1.48 7.74
N VAL A 99 11.04 2.70 8.15
CA VAL A 99 11.18 3.19 9.53
C VAL A 99 9.86 3.28 10.30
N GLY A 100 8.76 2.86 9.68
CA GLY A 100 7.47 2.72 10.34
C GLY A 100 6.50 3.88 10.16
N ASP A 101 6.78 4.81 9.26
CA ASP A 101 5.80 5.83 8.90
C ASP A 101 4.75 5.20 7.97
N VAL A 102 3.48 5.46 8.25
CA VAL A 102 2.35 4.98 7.45
C VAL A 102 1.45 6.18 7.15
N SER A 103 1.15 6.42 5.89
CA SER A 103 0.27 7.51 5.46
C SER A 103 -0.72 7.01 4.42
N VAL A 104 -1.95 7.51 4.48
CA VAL A 104 -3.00 7.18 3.52
C VAL A 104 -3.33 8.43 2.71
N PHE A 105 -3.33 8.28 1.38
CA PHE A 105 -3.56 9.37 0.44
C PHE A 105 -4.83 9.14 -0.37
N CYS A 106 -5.47 10.24 -0.79
CA CYS A 106 -6.58 10.23 -1.76
C CYS A 106 -6.34 11.26 -2.86
N GLN A 107 -7.02 11.07 -3.99
CA GLN A 107 -7.13 12.08 -5.04
C GLN A 107 -8.00 13.25 -4.57
N LYS A 108 -7.57 14.48 -4.82
CA LYS A 108 -8.42 15.66 -4.65
C LYS A 108 -9.33 15.79 -5.85
N ASP A 109 -10.64 15.95 -5.61
CA ASP A 109 -11.64 16.15 -6.67
C ASP A 109 -11.55 15.14 -7.83
N TYR A 110 -11.12 13.90 -7.53
CA TYR A 110 -10.91 12.81 -8.51
C TYR A 110 -9.83 13.11 -9.56
N LEU A 111 -8.93 14.05 -9.30
CA LEU A 111 -7.81 14.40 -10.16
C LEU A 111 -6.63 13.46 -9.90
N LEU A 112 -6.21 12.70 -10.93
CA LEU A 112 -5.08 11.77 -10.82
C LEU A 112 -3.75 12.46 -10.49
N ASN A 113 -3.62 13.75 -10.83
CA ASN A 113 -2.42 14.54 -10.64
C ASN A 113 -2.39 15.35 -9.34
N ASP A 114 -3.42 15.27 -8.50
CA ASP A 114 -3.48 15.99 -7.23
C ASP A 114 -3.91 15.07 -6.09
N TRP A 115 -3.05 14.94 -5.09
CA TRP A 115 -3.23 14.04 -3.96
C TRP A 115 -3.11 14.78 -2.63
N SER A 116 -3.84 14.32 -1.62
CA SER A 116 -3.70 14.75 -0.23
C SER A 116 -3.54 13.57 0.71
N CYS A 117 -2.71 13.76 1.73
CA CYS A 117 -2.67 12.86 2.87
C CYS A 117 -3.94 13.05 3.71
N LEU A 118 -4.66 11.96 3.97
CA LEU A 118 -5.87 11.92 4.79
C LEU A 118 -5.53 11.80 6.28
N TYR A 119 -4.62 10.87 6.60
CA TYR A 119 -4.15 10.60 7.95
C TYR A 119 -2.83 9.83 7.89
N SER A 120 -2.08 9.91 8.99
CA SER A 120 -0.81 9.20 9.17
C SER A 120 -0.73 8.54 10.54
N ALA A 121 0.09 7.50 10.62
CA ALA A 121 0.48 6.80 11.83
C ALA A 121 2.00 6.59 11.80
N SER A 122 2.60 6.43 12.98
CA SER A 122 4.01 6.09 13.10
C SER A 122 4.17 4.88 14.02
N PHE A 123 5.01 3.94 13.60
CA PHE A 123 5.44 2.76 14.34
C PHE A 123 6.96 2.87 14.51
N PRO A 124 7.46 3.67 15.48
CA PRO A 124 8.85 4.09 15.49
C PRO A 124 9.84 2.92 15.53
N GLY A 125 10.74 2.86 14.54
CA GLY A 125 11.76 1.82 14.45
C GLY A 125 11.26 0.48 13.91
N GLU A 126 10.03 0.40 13.45
CA GLU A 126 9.42 -0.81 12.88
C GLU A 126 9.40 -0.75 11.36
N ARG A 127 10.03 -1.70 10.68
CA ARG A 127 9.88 -1.85 9.22
C ARG A 127 8.48 -2.37 8.91
N ILE A 128 7.69 -1.65 8.10
CA ILE A 128 6.38 -2.16 7.65
C ILE A 128 6.60 -3.22 6.57
N VAL A 129 6.08 -4.43 6.80
CA VAL A 129 6.24 -5.58 5.88
C VAL A 129 5.06 -5.70 4.93
N LYS A 130 3.85 -5.50 5.43
CA LYS A 130 2.63 -5.57 4.64
C LYS A 130 1.53 -4.73 5.29
N ALA A 131 0.59 -4.26 4.47
CA ALA A 131 -0.59 -3.55 4.91
C ALA A 131 -1.84 -4.10 4.21
N ILE A 132 -3.02 -3.84 4.77
CA ILE A 132 -4.33 -4.07 4.16
C ILE A 132 -5.34 -3.06 4.69
N PHE A 133 -6.23 -2.55 3.83
CA PHE A 133 -7.35 -1.73 4.29
C PHE A 133 -8.43 -2.56 5.00
N PHE A 134 -9.15 -1.92 5.91
CA PHE A 134 -10.38 -2.47 6.47
C PHE A 134 -11.42 -2.67 5.37
N HIS A 135 -12.10 -3.82 5.40
CA HIS A 135 -13.17 -4.10 4.45
C HIS A 135 -14.45 -3.37 4.89
N ASN A 136 -15.10 -2.64 3.98
CA ASN A 136 -16.31 -1.86 4.26
C ASN A 136 -17.60 -2.70 4.29
N GLY A 137 -17.50 -4.01 4.09
CA GLY A 137 -18.64 -4.93 4.04
C GLY A 137 -19.29 -5.07 2.67
N ARG A 138 -18.71 -4.53 1.59
CA ARG A 138 -19.19 -4.69 0.22
C ARG A 138 -18.14 -5.39 -0.62
N ARG A 139 -18.51 -6.49 -1.27
CA ARG A 139 -17.64 -7.19 -2.22
C ARG A 139 -18.35 -7.32 -3.57
N VAL A 140 -17.75 -6.77 -4.62
CA VAL A 140 -18.23 -6.96 -5.99
C VAL A 140 -17.68 -8.28 -6.51
N VAL A 141 -18.57 -9.15 -7.00
CA VAL A 141 -18.19 -10.42 -7.62
C VAL A 141 -18.76 -10.49 -9.05
N PRO A 142 -17.99 -11.01 -10.02
CA PRO A 142 -18.52 -11.28 -11.33
C PRO A 142 -19.48 -12.47 -11.27
N LEU A 143 -20.60 -12.35 -11.96
CA LEU A 143 -21.52 -13.43 -12.25
C LEU A 143 -21.10 -14.07 -13.57
N GLU A 144 -21.06 -15.40 -13.60
CA GLU A 144 -20.90 -16.16 -14.84
C GLU A 144 -22.18 -16.05 -15.67
N LYS A 145 -22.24 -14.97 -16.45
CA LYS A 145 -23.30 -14.65 -17.39
C LYS A 145 -22.72 -14.57 -18.80
N LYS A 146 -23.56 -14.81 -19.79
CA LYS A 146 -23.20 -14.73 -21.20
C LYS A 146 -22.62 -13.32 -21.54
N PRO A 147 -21.66 -13.23 -22.48
CA PRO A 147 -20.89 -12.01 -22.72
C PRO A 147 -21.69 -10.84 -23.33
N ASP A 148 -22.85 -11.14 -23.92
CA ASP A 148 -23.83 -10.22 -24.51
C ASP A 148 -24.66 -9.45 -23.48
N ILE A 149 -24.60 -9.83 -22.20
CA ILE A 149 -25.30 -9.15 -21.11
C ILE A 149 -24.52 -7.90 -20.67
N PRO A 150 -25.18 -6.76 -20.41
CA PRO A 150 -24.52 -5.55 -19.91
C PRO A 150 -23.66 -5.83 -18.68
N ILE A 151 -22.45 -5.24 -18.62
CA ILE A 151 -21.47 -5.48 -17.54
C ILE A 151 -22.08 -5.25 -16.16
N ALA A 152 -22.92 -4.22 -15.98
CA ALA A 152 -23.57 -3.94 -14.71
C ALA A 152 -24.44 -5.11 -14.20
N GLU A 153 -25.05 -5.88 -15.11
CA GLU A 153 -25.84 -7.06 -14.77
C GLU A 153 -24.98 -8.31 -14.56
N ARG A 154 -23.71 -8.28 -14.97
CA ARG A 154 -22.72 -9.33 -14.73
C ARG A 154 -21.99 -9.14 -13.41
N LEU A 155 -22.36 -8.16 -12.59
CA LEU A 155 -21.76 -7.89 -11.29
C LEU A 155 -22.81 -8.07 -10.19
N GLN A 156 -22.42 -8.71 -9.09
CA GLN A 156 -23.23 -8.80 -7.88
C GLN A 156 -22.47 -8.18 -6.72
N VAL A 157 -23.16 -7.36 -5.92
CA VAL A 157 -22.60 -6.83 -4.67
C VAL A 157 -23.03 -7.75 -3.52
N LEU A 158 -22.08 -8.47 -2.95
CA LEU A 158 -22.26 -9.25 -1.74
C LEU A 158 -22.09 -8.37 -0.50
N ARG A 159 -23.01 -8.52 0.46
CA ARG A 159 -22.91 -7.89 1.77
C ARG A 159 -22.16 -8.80 2.73
N LEU A 160 -21.05 -8.31 3.25
CA LEU A 160 -20.20 -8.96 4.22
C LEU A 160 -20.17 -8.13 5.51
N THR A 161 -19.69 -8.74 6.59
CA THR A 161 -19.43 -7.99 7.82
C THR A 161 -18.21 -7.08 7.60
N PRO A 162 -18.32 -5.76 7.85
CA PRO A 162 -17.17 -4.85 7.83
C PRO A 162 -16.10 -5.26 8.85
N THR A 163 -14.84 -4.87 8.58
CA THR A 163 -13.73 -5.17 9.50
C THR A 163 -13.85 -4.42 10.82
N LEU A 164 -14.14 -3.12 10.74
CA LEU A 164 -14.38 -2.28 11.90
C LEU A 164 -15.74 -1.62 11.75
N LYS A 165 -16.53 -1.64 12.83
CA LYS A 165 -17.83 -0.98 12.90
C LYS A 165 -17.77 0.14 13.94
N GLY A 166 -18.19 1.32 13.53
CA GLY A 166 -18.36 2.47 14.40
C GLY A 166 -19.77 2.55 14.97
N PHE A 167 -20.13 3.76 15.41
CA PHE A 167 -21.46 4.07 15.91
C PHE A 167 -22.54 3.71 14.88
N GLY A 168 -23.65 3.12 15.34
CA GLY A 168 -24.75 2.68 14.47
C GLY A 168 -24.43 1.47 13.57
N GLY A 169 -23.29 0.80 13.76
CA GLY A 169 -22.89 -0.37 12.97
C GLY A 169 -22.34 -0.03 11.58
N VAL A 170 -22.04 1.25 11.32
CA VAL A 170 -21.46 1.75 10.07
C VAL A 170 -20.01 1.30 9.96
N ALA A 171 -19.57 0.92 8.75
CA ALA A 171 -18.19 0.57 8.52
C ALA A 171 -17.26 1.77 8.79
N CYS A 172 -16.15 1.52 9.48
CA CYS A 172 -15.10 2.52 9.67
C CYS A 172 -13.97 2.32 8.67
N GLU A 173 -13.40 3.43 8.22
CA GLU A 173 -12.19 3.44 7.42
C GLU A 173 -10.95 3.27 8.29
N GLY A 174 -9.93 2.67 7.68
CA GLY A 174 -8.69 2.36 8.35
C GLY A 174 -7.94 1.24 7.64
N ALA A 175 -6.83 0.85 8.23
CA ALA A 175 -5.98 -0.21 7.73
C ALA A 175 -5.35 -1.01 8.87
N CYS A 176 -4.81 -2.17 8.52
CA CYS A 176 -3.98 -2.97 9.37
C CYS A 176 -2.59 -3.11 8.73
N VAL A 177 -1.55 -3.06 9.54
CA VAL A 177 -0.16 -3.28 9.15
C VAL A 177 0.46 -4.39 9.98
N ILE A 178 1.44 -5.07 9.41
CA ILE A 178 2.34 -5.98 10.13
C ILE A 178 3.78 -5.51 9.92
N THR A 179 4.55 -5.49 10.99
CA THR A 179 5.94 -5.03 10.99
C THR A 179 6.92 -6.20 10.94
N GLY A 180 8.20 -5.87 10.71
CA GLY A 180 9.32 -6.81 10.67
C GLY A 180 9.55 -7.53 12.00
N THR A 181 9.15 -6.97 13.14
CA THR A 181 9.26 -7.63 14.46
C THR A 181 8.04 -8.47 14.81
N GLY A 182 7.00 -8.46 13.98
CA GLY A 182 5.72 -9.12 14.24
C GLY A 182 4.71 -8.27 15.03
N LEU A 183 4.90 -6.95 15.10
CA LEU A 183 3.89 -6.04 15.62
C LEU A 183 2.76 -5.90 14.59
N LEU A 184 1.53 -6.13 15.01
CA LEU A 184 0.32 -5.80 14.26
C LEU A 184 -0.17 -4.44 14.72
N GLY A 185 -0.40 -3.54 13.76
CA GLY A 185 -1.01 -2.25 13.99
C GLY A 185 -2.37 -2.16 13.31
N ALA A 186 -3.41 -1.76 14.03
CA ALA A 186 -4.67 -1.33 13.46
C ALA A 186 -4.73 0.20 13.55
N LEU A 187 -4.92 0.86 12.41
CA LEU A 187 -5.04 2.31 12.32
C LEU A 187 -6.42 2.67 11.76
N ALA A 188 -7.11 3.58 12.42
CA ALA A 188 -8.40 4.12 11.97
C ALA A 188 -8.30 5.64 11.81
N THR A 189 -9.10 6.18 10.90
CA THR A 189 -9.16 7.63 10.65
C THR A 189 -9.41 8.38 11.96
N GLY A 190 -8.63 9.45 12.19
CA GLY A 190 -8.82 10.30 13.36
C GLY A 190 -10.19 10.98 13.39
N PRO A 191 -10.59 11.58 14.53
CA PRO A 191 -11.90 12.23 14.66
C PRO A 191 -12.08 13.43 13.72
N ARG A 192 -10.99 14.02 13.21
CA ARG A 192 -11.00 15.11 12.24
C ARG A 192 -10.12 14.77 11.04
N ALA A 193 -10.46 15.32 9.87
CA ALA A 193 -9.65 15.19 8.68
C ALA A 193 -8.27 15.84 8.89
N GLY A 194 -7.19 15.13 8.56
CA GLY A 194 -5.82 15.58 8.77
C GLY A 194 -5.24 15.30 10.17
N ASP A 195 -6.03 14.75 11.11
CA ASP A 195 -5.49 14.29 12.39
C ASP A 195 -4.64 13.03 12.22
N ALA A 196 -3.76 12.80 13.20
CA ALA A 196 -3.10 11.51 13.35
C ALA A 196 -4.15 10.39 13.50
N ALA A 197 -3.87 9.25 12.88
CA ALA A 197 -4.73 8.08 12.99
C ALA A 197 -4.80 7.59 14.45
N SER A 198 -5.95 7.05 14.84
CA SER A 198 -6.04 6.28 16.09
C SER A 198 -5.38 4.93 15.87
N VAL A 199 -4.36 4.60 16.65
CA VAL A 199 -3.55 3.40 16.49
C VAL A 199 -3.69 2.48 17.70
N VAL A 200 -3.95 1.21 17.44
CA VAL A 200 -3.86 0.12 18.43
C VAL A 200 -2.86 -0.90 17.92
N THR A 201 -2.04 -1.44 18.81
CA THR A 201 -1.01 -2.43 18.45
C THR A 201 -1.08 -3.67 19.30
N GLU A 202 -0.75 -4.81 18.71
CA GLU A 202 -0.67 -6.12 19.36
C GLU A 202 0.47 -6.93 18.76
N CYS A 203 1.10 -7.81 19.54
CA CYS A 203 2.16 -8.66 19.03
C CYS A 203 1.58 -9.97 18.46
N LEU A 204 1.97 -10.37 17.25
CA LEU A 204 1.54 -11.63 16.64
C LEU A 204 1.95 -12.85 17.48
N ARG A 205 3.08 -12.76 18.17
CA ARG A 205 3.61 -13.77 19.11
C ARG A 205 4.29 -13.09 20.29
N ALA A 206 4.49 -13.87 21.37
CA ALA A 206 5.19 -13.39 22.57
C ALA A 206 6.69 -13.11 22.33
N ASN A 207 7.32 -13.83 21.40
CA ASN A 207 8.72 -13.61 21.02
C ASN A 207 8.79 -12.72 19.79
N ARG A 208 9.78 -11.83 19.76
CA ARG A 208 10.11 -11.06 18.55
C ARG A 208 10.69 -12.00 17.50
N ASP A 209 9.96 -12.16 16.42
CA ASP A 209 10.39 -12.89 15.24
C ASP A 209 10.86 -11.89 14.18
N HIS A 210 11.68 -12.33 13.22
CA HIS A 210 11.95 -11.55 12.03
C HIS A 210 10.96 -11.94 10.93
N VAL A 211 9.88 -11.17 10.78
CA VAL A 211 8.86 -11.37 9.76
C VAL A 211 9.44 -10.97 8.40
N THR A 212 9.67 -11.95 7.54
CA THR A 212 10.25 -11.74 6.20
C THR A 212 9.19 -11.58 5.12
N ALA A 213 8.02 -12.16 5.33
CA ALA A 213 6.88 -12.04 4.42
C ALA A 213 5.57 -12.16 5.19
N ALA A 214 4.54 -11.46 4.73
CA ALA A 214 3.20 -11.59 5.27
C ALA A 214 2.13 -11.43 4.19
N HIS A 215 0.96 -12.02 4.44
CA HIS A 215 -0.22 -11.88 3.61
C HIS A 215 -1.46 -11.72 4.47
N PHE A 216 -2.41 -10.92 3.99
CA PHE A 216 -3.68 -10.67 4.66
C PHE A 216 -4.85 -11.22 3.83
N ALA A 217 -5.92 -11.61 4.51
CA ALA A 217 -7.18 -11.96 3.86
C ALA A 217 -8.37 -11.57 4.73
N HIS A 218 -9.46 -11.10 4.11
CA HIS A 218 -10.70 -10.83 4.83
C HIS A 218 -11.57 -12.08 4.95
N LYS A 219 -12.08 -12.37 6.14
CA LYS A 219 -13.05 -13.45 6.39
C LYS A 219 -14.05 -13.06 7.47
N ASN A 220 -15.31 -12.87 7.10
CA ASN A 220 -16.42 -12.58 8.02
C ASN A 220 -16.17 -11.38 8.96
N GLY A 221 -15.58 -10.30 8.45
CA GLY A 221 -15.19 -9.13 9.25
C GLY A 221 -13.84 -9.26 9.96
N ASN A 222 -13.23 -10.45 9.98
CA ASN A 222 -11.88 -10.59 10.51
C ASN A 222 -10.83 -10.37 9.42
N ILE A 223 -9.66 -9.91 9.84
CA ILE A 223 -8.43 -9.96 9.05
C ILE A 223 -7.67 -11.22 9.49
N LEU A 224 -7.46 -12.13 8.55
CA LEU A 224 -6.56 -13.27 8.71
C LEU A 224 -5.17 -12.84 8.30
N VAL A 225 -4.19 -13.15 9.14
CA VAL A 225 -2.78 -12.82 8.90
C VAL A 225 -2.00 -14.13 8.78
N ALA A 226 -1.29 -14.29 7.68
CA ALA A 226 -0.28 -15.32 7.51
C ALA A 226 1.09 -14.64 7.45
N ALA A 227 2.06 -15.10 8.25
CA ALA A 227 3.39 -14.53 8.32
C ALA A 227 4.45 -15.62 8.28
N SER A 228 5.47 -15.41 7.44
CA SER A 228 6.71 -16.19 7.44
C SER A 228 7.73 -15.49 8.34
N CYS A 229 8.34 -16.27 9.23
CA CYS A 229 9.20 -15.76 10.27
C CYS A 229 10.52 -16.52 10.26
N VAL A 230 11.64 -15.81 10.26
CA VAL A 230 12.95 -16.38 10.52
C VAL A 230 13.27 -16.17 12.00
N ARG A 231 13.62 -17.25 12.69
CA ARG A 231 14.11 -17.16 14.07
C ARG A 231 15.54 -16.65 14.03
N ALA A 232 15.82 -15.57 14.76
CA ALA A 232 17.20 -15.21 15.06
C ALA A 232 17.80 -16.34 15.93
N GLY A 233 18.65 -17.20 15.34
CA GLY A 233 19.47 -18.16 16.09
C GLY A 233 19.34 -19.66 15.77
N ARG A 234 19.16 -20.08 14.51
CA ARG A 234 19.61 -21.40 14.03
C ARG A 234 20.06 -21.33 12.58
#